data_AF-A0A3A9B9M1-F1
#
_entry.id   AF-A0A3A9B9M1-F1
#
_cell.length_a   1.000
_cell.length_b   1.000
_cell.length_c   1.000
_cell.angle_alpha   90.00
_cell.angle_beta   90.00
_cell.angle_gamma   90.00
#
_symmetry.space_group_name_H-M   'P 1'
#
loop_
_entity.id
_entity.type
_entity.pdbx_description
1 polymer ?
#
loop_
_entity_poly.entity_id
_entity_poly.type
_entity_poly.pdbx_seq_one_letter_code
_entity_poly.pdbx_strand_id
1 'polypeptide(L)'
;MRAVRLRYGEEGDVLSAEEIIAASESSECGGNVVFCVGSVLRGDDAAGPLLAKRLDDSPIQGWVAVDGGQTPENDLGYLRRIAPSRLLLVDAAAMGLEPGAIRRLRAADVAVQSLITTHTLPITYLLGELEEVCGEVVFLGVQPASTEFFEPVNPRVLAAVEHIYQNIAQGGDFEQYPYVN
;
A
#
# COMPACT_ATOMS: atom_id res chain seq x y z
N MET A 1 16.53 -7.75 16.97
CA MET A 1 15.39 -7.85 17.90
C MET A 1 14.85 -6.45 18.16
N ARG A 2 13.77 -6.05 17.49
CA ARG A 2 12.89 -4.95 17.91
C ARG A 2 11.46 -5.40 17.61
N ALA A 3 10.67 -5.48 18.67
CA ALA A 3 9.26 -5.79 18.66
C ALA A 3 8.50 -4.63 18.01
N VAL A 4 7.58 -4.95 17.11
CA VAL A 4 6.55 -4.02 16.66
C VAL A 4 5.56 -3.83 17.82
N ARG A 5 5.39 -2.59 18.25
CA ARG A 5 4.29 -2.18 19.13
C ARG A 5 3.95 -0.74 18.82
N LEU A 6 2.75 -0.51 18.30
CA LEU A 6 1.81 0.46 18.87
C LEU A 6 0.40 -0.09 18.67
N ARG A 7 -0.10 -0.77 19.71
CA ARG A 7 -1.51 -1.09 19.90
C ARG A 7 -2.15 0.06 20.68
N TYR A 8 -3.35 0.48 20.27
CA TYR A 8 -4.32 1.12 21.16
C TYR A 8 -5.71 0.53 20.88
N GLY A 9 -6.31 -0.12 21.89
CA GLY A 9 -7.75 -0.41 21.97
C GLY A 9 -8.21 -1.86 21.74
N GLU A 10 -8.32 -2.61 22.84
CA GLU A 10 -9.17 -3.79 23.17
C GLU A 10 -9.31 -5.01 22.22
N GLU A 11 -8.78 -6.14 22.73
CA GLU A 11 -9.09 -7.56 22.43
C GLU A 11 -9.42 -7.96 20.97
N GLY A 12 -8.37 -8.04 20.15
CA GLY A 12 -8.33 -8.88 18.95
C GLY A 12 -7.10 -9.77 19.05
N ASP A 13 -7.27 -11.08 18.86
CA ASP A 13 -6.20 -12.08 18.94
C ASP A 13 -5.07 -11.75 17.94
N VAL A 14 -3.84 -11.83 18.39
CA VAL A 14 -2.72 -11.13 17.75
C VAL A 14 -1.73 -12.20 17.41
N LEU A 15 -1.70 -12.54 16.12
CA LEU A 15 -0.82 -13.57 15.60
C LEU A 15 0.61 -13.25 16.03
N SER A 16 1.20 -14.18 16.76
CA SER A 16 2.59 -14.14 17.18
C SER A 16 3.49 -14.05 15.94
N ALA A 17 4.71 -13.55 16.13
CA ALA A 17 5.69 -13.51 15.04
C ALA A 17 5.93 -14.91 14.43
N GLU A 18 5.77 -15.96 15.24
CA GLU A 18 5.87 -17.36 14.81
C GLU A 18 4.67 -17.78 13.95
N GLU A 19 3.46 -17.29 14.23
CA GLU A 19 2.25 -17.56 13.44
C GLU A 19 2.23 -16.79 12.12
N ILE A 20 2.75 -15.57 12.09
CA ILE A 20 2.94 -14.80 10.84
C ILE A 20 3.96 -15.50 9.94
N ILE A 21 5.06 -16.00 10.52
CA ILE A 21 6.07 -16.76 9.79
C ILE A 21 5.46 -18.08 9.32
N ALA A 22 4.74 -18.83 10.15
CA ALA A 22 4.09 -20.08 9.75
C ALA A 22 3.00 -19.88 8.67
N ALA A 23 2.25 -18.78 8.72
CA ALA A 23 1.31 -18.41 7.66
C ALA A 23 2.04 -18.07 6.34
N SER A 24 3.22 -17.45 6.42
CA SER A 24 4.09 -17.19 5.26
C SER A 24 4.82 -18.44 4.76
N GLU A 25 5.09 -19.42 5.63
CA GLU A 25 5.77 -20.68 5.30
C GLU A 25 4.80 -21.76 4.77
N SER A 26 3.51 -21.63 5.08
CA SER A 26 2.45 -22.50 4.53
C SER A 26 1.96 -22.05 3.15
N SER A 27 2.33 -20.86 2.71
CA SER A 27 2.37 -20.50 1.29
C SER A 27 3.75 -20.86 0.74
N GLU A 28 3.81 -21.71 -0.28
CA GLU A 28 5.03 -21.92 -1.06
C GLU A 28 5.62 -20.55 -1.49
N CYS A 29 6.96 -20.42 -1.46
CA CYS A 29 7.73 -19.20 -1.73
C CYS A 29 6.98 -17.98 -2.31
N GLY A 30 6.94 -16.90 -1.50
CA GLY A 30 6.57 -15.54 -1.88
C GLY A 30 5.06 -15.31 -1.95
N GLY A 31 4.40 -15.01 -0.83
CA GLY A 31 2.99 -14.60 -0.82
C GLY A 31 2.73 -13.26 -1.53
N ASN A 32 1.46 -12.84 -1.61
CA ASN A 32 1.09 -11.53 -2.14
C ASN A 32 1.19 -10.46 -1.04
N VAL A 33 1.73 -9.29 -1.37
CA VAL A 33 1.87 -8.16 -0.44
C VAL A 33 1.09 -6.95 -0.96
N VAL A 34 0.40 -6.26 -0.05
CA VAL A 34 -0.11 -4.90 -0.27
C VAL A 34 0.74 -3.94 0.54
N PHE A 35 1.56 -3.15 -0.14
CA PHE A 35 2.42 -2.15 0.45
C PHE A 35 1.76 -0.77 0.39
N CYS A 36 1.31 -0.29 1.54
CA CYS A 36 0.52 0.92 1.68
C CYS A 36 1.40 2.10 2.09
N VAL A 37 1.31 3.20 1.35
CA VAL A 37 2.11 4.40 1.53
C VAL A 37 1.19 5.61 1.74
N GLY A 38 1.62 6.55 2.60
CA GLY A 38 0.91 7.82 2.81
C GLY A 38 0.95 8.31 4.26
N SER A 39 0.16 9.35 4.56
CA SER A 39 0.06 9.97 5.89
C SER A 39 -1.38 10.11 6.37
N VAL A 40 -1.67 9.53 7.54
CA VAL A 40 -2.98 9.68 8.21
C VAL A 40 -3.29 11.13 8.65
N LEU A 41 -2.30 12.02 8.66
CA LEU A 41 -2.47 13.40 9.12
C LEU A 41 -2.75 14.39 7.97
N ARG A 42 -2.79 13.93 6.72
CA ARG A 42 -2.81 14.79 5.53
C ARG A 42 -3.97 14.49 4.58
N GLY A 43 -5.21 14.52 5.07
CA GLY A 43 -6.39 14.37 4.24
C GLY A 43 -6.36 13.10 3.39
N ASP A 44 -6.48 13.23 2.08
CA ASP A 44 -6.54 12.11 1.14
C ASP A 44 -5.22 11.33 0.99
N ASP A 45 -4.10 11.85 1.50
CA ASP A 45 -2.83 11.12 1.65
C ASP A 45 -2.96 9.92 2.61
N ALA A 46 -4.07 9.83 3.36
CA ALA A 46 -4.39 8.68 4.19
C ALA A 46 -4.85 7.45 3.38
N ALA A 47 -4.97 7.52 2.05
CA ALA A 47 -5.50 6.43 1.22
C ALA A 47 -4.79 5.09 1.45
N GLY A 48 -3.45 5.05 1.41
CA GLY A 48 -2.68 3.85 1.72
C GLY A 48 -2.87 3.38 3.16
N PRO A 49 -2.59 4.20 4.20
CA PRO A 49 -2.79 3.81 5.60
C PRO A 49 -4.20 3.30 5.92
N LEU A 50 -5.24 3.86 5.28
CA LEU A 50 -6.61 3.38 5.43
C LEU A 50 -6.82 2.00 4.82
N LEU A 51 -6.19 1.71 3.68
CA LEU A 51 -6.21 0.38 3.09
C LEU A 51 -5.48 -0.64 3.98
N ALA A 52 -4.29 -0.28 4.50
CA ALA A 52 -3.55 -1.11 5.44
C ALA A 52 -4.41 -1.42 6.67
N LYS A 53 -5.03 -0.41 7.27
CA LYS A 53 -5.96 -0.59 8.40
C LYS A 53 -7.13 -1.51 8.03
N ARG A 54 -7.72 -1.33 6.85
CA ARG A 54 -8.85 -2.14 6.39
C ARG A 54 -8.49 -3.62 6.23
N LEU A 55 -7.28 -3.91 5.75
CA LEU A 55 -6.72 -5.25 5.62
C LEU A 55 -6.35 -5.87 6.97
N ASP A 56 -5.91 -5.06 7.94
CA ASP A 56 -5.66 -5.51 9.31
C ASP A 56 -6.97 -5.85 10.05
N ASP A 57 -7.98 -4.97 9.93
CA ASP A 57 -9.31 -5.16 10.53
C ASP A 57 -10.08 -6.35 9.90
N SER A 58 -9.78 -6.71 8.66
CA SER A 58 -10.38 -7.87 7.97
C SER A 58 -9.41 -8.50 6.97
N PRO A 59 -8.53 -9.39 7.45
CA PRO A 59 -7.51 -10.02 6.63
C PRO A 59 -8.07 -10.81 5.45
N ILE A 60 -7.35 -10.78 4.33
CA ILE A 60 -7.67 -11.55 3.13
C ILE A 60 -6.64 -12.67 3.00
N GLN A 61 -7.10 -13.92 2.94
CA GLN A 61 -6.21 -15.07 2.82
C GLN A 61 -5.30 -14.94 1.59
N GLY A 62 -4.00 -15.18 1.77
CA GLY A 62 -3.00 -15.08 0.71
C GLY A 62 -2.48 -13.66 0.44
N TRP A 63 -2.93 -12.66 1.19
CA TRP A 63 -2.42 -11.28 1.13
C TRP A 63 -1.91 -10.81 2.49
N VAL A 64 -0.74 -10.17 2.50
CA VAL A 64 -0.16 -9.53 3.67
C VAL A 64 -0.12 -8.02 3.46
N ALA A 65 -0.66 -7.26 4.40
CA ALA A 65 -0.55 -5.80 4.38
C ALA A 65 0.75 -5.35 5.06
N VAL A 66 1.42 -4.38 4.45
CA VAL A 66 2.57 -3.66 5.03
C VAL A 66 2.22 -2.18 5.01
N ASP A 67 2.15 -1.57 6.19
CA ASP A 67 1.98 -0.12 6.33
C ASP A 67 3.36 0.55 6.34
N GLY A 68 3.76 1.10 5.19
CA GLY A 68 5.02 1.83 5.03
C GLY A 68 4.94 3.29 5.49
N GLY A 69 3.73 3.78 5.78
CA GLY A 69 3.47 5.16 6.14
C GLY A 69 4.18 6.16 5.22
N GLN A 70 4.84 7.15 5.82
CA GLN A 70 5.53 8.23 5.09
C GLN A 70 6.97 7.88 4.68
N THR A 71 7.51 6.80 5.22
CA THR A 71 8.93 6.40 5.03
C THR A 71 9.04 4.95 4.55
N PRO A 72 8.47 4.62 3.39
CA PRO A 72 8.44 3.25 2.85
C PRO A 72 9.83 2.64 2.65
N GLU A 73 10.88 3.46 2.53
CA GLU A 73 12.27 2.98 2.44
C GLU A 73 12.72 2.14 3.64
N ASN A 74 12.10 2.34 4.81
CA ASN A 74 12.43 1.59 6.03
C ASN A 74 11.99 0.11 5.94
N ASP A 75 11.02 -0.20 5.09
CA ASP A 75 10.44 -1.53 4.94
C ASP A 75 11.11 -2.37 3.85
N LEU A 76 11.97 -1.77 3.01
CA LEU A 76 12.72 -2.47 1.97
C LEU A 76 13.49 -3.69 2.51
N GLY A 77 14.09 -3.57 3.70
CA GLY A 77 14.79 -4.68 4.33
C GLY A 77 13.86 -5.85 4.68
N TYR A 78 12.62 -5.56 5.07
CA TYR A 78 11.59 -6.57 5.36
C TYR A 78 11.05 -7.19 4.06
N LEU A 79 10.69 -6.37 3.08
CA LEU A 79 10.20 -6.81 1.77
C LEU A 79 11.21 -7.74 1.07
N ARG A 80 12.51 -7.43 1.14
CA ARG A 80 13.60 -8.31 0.65
C ARG A 80 13.65 -9.68 1.32
N ARG A 81 13.33 -9.76 2.62
CA ARG A 81 13.38 -11.02 3.36
C ARG A 81 12.20 -11.93 3.04
N ILE A 82 11.02 -11.34 2.85
CA ILE A 82 9.81 -12.10 2.53
C ILE A 82 9.68 -12.40 1.03
N ALA A 83 10.41 -11.66 0.18
CA ALA A 83 10.53 -11.87 -1.26
C ALA A 83 9.17 -12.19 -1.93
N PRO A 84 8.22 -11.24 -1.92
CA PRO A 84 6.86 -11.52 -2.35
C PRO A 84 6.81 -11.85 -3.84
N SER A 85 5.98 -12.82 -4.23
CA SER A 85 5.78 -13.12 -5.65
C SER A 85 5.09 -11.96 -6.36
N ARG A 86 4.18 -11.29 -5.64
CA ARG A 86 3.39 -10.16 -6.14
C ARG A 86 3.29 -9.07 -5.08
N LEU A 87 3.57 -7.82 -5.48
CA LEU A 87 3.46 -6.65 -4.64
C LEU A 87 2.55 -5.61 -5.28
N LEU A 88 1.50 -5.22 -4.56
CA LEU A 88 0.69 -4.05 -4.87
C LEU A 88 1.16 -2.88 -4.01
N LEU A 89 1.73 -1.84 -4.61
CA LEU A 89 1.97 -0.57 -3.93
C LEU A 89 0.73 0.32 -4.10
N VAL A 90 0.24 0.91 -3.00
CA VAL A 90 -0.91 1.85 -3.02
C VAL A 90 -0.54 3.15 -2.34
N ASP A 91 -0.79 4.27 -3.03
CA ASP A 91 -0.47 5.62 -2.57
C ASP A 91 -1.49 6.65 -3.11
N ALA A 92 -1.54 7.83 -2.48
CA ALA A 92 -2.23 8.98 -3.05
C ALA A 92 -1.35 9.62 -4.16
N ALA A 93 -1.92 9.84 -5.34
CA ALA A 93 -1.18 10.36 -6.49
C ALA A 93 -1.93 11.50 -7.18
N ALA A 94 -1.29 12.68 -7.29
CA ALA A 94 -1.85 13.82 -7.99
C ALA A 94 -1.70 13.65 -9.51
N MET A 95 -2.72 13.08 -10.15
CA MET A 95 -2.76 12.72 -11.56
C MET A 95 -3.56 13.71 -12.43
N GLY A 96 -4.12 14.77 -11.83
CA GLY A 96 -5.00 15.72 -12.53
C GLY A 96 -6.35 15.14 -12.94
N LEU A 97 -6.80 14.07 -12.26
CA LEU A 97 -8.08 13.40 -12.48
C LEU A 97 -9.13 13.85 -11.45
N GLU A 98 -10.34 13.31 -11.57
CA GLU A 98 -11.38 13.47 -10.54
C GLU A 98 -10.99 12.75 -9.24
N PRO A 99 -11.27 13.32 -8.05
CA PRO A 99 -10.98 12.67 -6.77
C PRO A 99 -11.54 11.25 -6.66
N GLY A 100 -10.73 10.34 -6.15
CA GLY A 100 -11.03 8.90 -6.06
C GLY A 100 -10.77 8.12 -7.35
N ALA A 101 -10.33 8.75 -8.44
CA ALA A 101 -9.89 8.02 -9.62
C ALA A 101 -8.66 7.14 -9.29
N ILE A 102 -8.72 5.86 -9.67
CA ILE A 102 -7.64 4.90 -9.47
C ILE A 102 -6.92 4.67 -10.80
N ARG A 103 -5.59 4.72 -10.82
CA ARG A 103 -4.78 4.40 -11.99
C ARG A 103 -3.60 3.53 -11.64
N ARG A 104 -3.17 2.71 -12.61
CA ARG A 104 -1.83 2.16 -12.61
C ARG A 104 -0.81 3.24 -12.97
N LEU A 105 0.31 3.21 -12.27
CA LEU A 105 1.43 4.12 -12.49
C LEU A 105 2.66 3.31 -12.91
N ARG A 106 3.37 3.82 -13.91
CA ARG A 106 4.72 3.35 -14.28
C ARG A 106 5.75 4.20 -13.55
N ALA A 107 6.97 3.67 -13.41
CA ALA A 107 8.09 4.44 -12.88
C ALA A 107 8.30 5.79 -13.62
N ALA A 108 8.02 5.83 -14.93
CA ALA A 108 8.09 7.07 -15.72
C ALA A 108 6.98 8.08 -15.38
N ASP A 109 5.78 7.63 -15.05
CA ASP A 109 4.63 8.49 -14.74
C ASP A 109 4.86 9.23 -13.41
N VAL A 110 5.45 8.48 -12.48
CA VAL A 110 5.82 8.88 -11.13
C VAL A 110 6.92 9.94 -11.07
N ALA A 111 7.81 9.96 -12.07
CA ALA A 111 8.87 10.96 -12.17
C ALA A 111 8.36 12.32 -12.67
N VAL A 112 7.20 12.34 -13.35
CA VAL A 112 6.63 13.52 -14.03
C VAL A 112 5.48 14.13 -13.24
N GLN A 113 4.66 13.28 -12.61
CA GLN A 113 3.53 13.68 -11.79
C GLN A 113 3.99 13.62 -10.34
N SER A 114 4.17 14.77 -9.70
CA SER A 114 4.61 14.84 -8.31
C SER A 114 3.68 13.99 -7.44
N LEU A 115 4.12 12.80 -7.06
CA LEU A 115 3.49 12.05 -5.99
C LEU A 115 3.45 12.94 -4.77
N ILE A 116 2.29 13.02 -4.14
CA ILE A 116 2.14 13.80 -2.92
C ILE A 116 2.67 12.93 -1.79
N THR A 117 3.98 12.74 -1.73
CA THR A 117 4.60 12.04 -0.62
C THR A 117 5.86 12.73 -0.16
N THR A 118 6.02 12.71 1.16
CA THR A 118 7.16 13.24 1.89
C THR A 118 8.30 12.24 1.93
N HIS A 119 8.68 11.65 0.80
CA HIS A 119 9.78 10.68 0.78
C HIS A 119 11.13 11.38 0.82
N THR A 120 12.04 10.82 1.63
CA THR A 120 13.44 11.26 1.66
C THR A 120 14.21 10.76 0.43
N LEU A 121 13.77 9.64 -0.15
CA LEU A 121 14.31 9.02 -1.36
C LEU A 121 13.35 9.22 -2.54
N PRO A 122 13.87 9.43 -3.77
CA PRO A 122 13.03 9.43 -4.96
C PRO A 122 12.25 8.12 -5.04
N ILE A 123 10.93 8.21 -5.14
CA ILE A 123 10.03 7.06 -5.32
C ILE A 123 10.45 6.15 -6.50
N THR A 124 11.11 6.69 -7.53
CA THR A 124 11.68 5.89 -8.64
C THR A 124 12.76 4.93 -8.17
N TYR A 125 13.53 5.30 -7.14
CA TYR A 125 14.50 4.40 -6.50
C TYR A 125 13.78 3.30 -5.71
N LEU A 126 12.77 3.65 -4.91
CA LEU A 126 11.94 2.67 -4.21
C LEU A 126 11.34 1.65 -5.17
N LEU A 127 10.75 2.10 -6.28
CA LEU A 127 10.17 1.22 -7.29
C LEU A 127 11.21 0.27 -7.90
N GLY A 128 12.41 0.76 -8.23
CA GLY A 128 13.49 -0.10 -8.73
C GLY A 128 13.92 -1.16 -7.72
N GLU A 129 14.06 -0.79 -6.44
CA GLU A 129 14.38 -1.75 -5.38
C GLU A 129 13.27 -2.79 -5.17
N LEU A 130 12.00 -2.42 -5.36
CA LEU A 130 10.87 -3.34 -5.28
C LEU A 130 10.84 -4.30 -6.47
N GLU A 131 11.10 -3.80 -7.68
CA GLU A 131 11.18 -4.61 -8.92
C GLU A 131 12.34 -5.62 -8.87
N GLU A 132 13.45 -5.33 -8.18
CA GLU A 132 14.56 -6.28 -8.01
C GLU A 132 14.24 -7.44 -7.06
N VAL A 133 13.27 -7.26 -6.15
CA VAL A 133 13.05 -8.17 -5.01
C VAL A 133 11.69 -8.89 -5.07
N CYS A 134 10.82 -8.48 -6.00
CA CYS A 134 9.49 -9.04 -6.20
C CYS A 134 9.32 -9.54 -7.65
N GLY A 135 8.55 -10.60 -7.86
CA GLY A 135 8.29 -11.13 -9.20
C GLY A 135 7.41 -10.22 -10.06
N GLU A 136 6.36 -9.67 -9.46
CA GLU A 136 5.42 -8.73 -10.06
C GLU A 136 5.24 -7.54 -9.12
N VAL A 137 5.37 -6.31 -9.65
CA VAL A 137 5.08 -5.08 -8.92
C VAL A 137 4.03 -4.29 -9.69
N VAL A 138 2.94 -3.93 -9.00
CA VAL A 138 1.91 -3.03 -9.51
C VAL A 138 1.82 -1.83 -8.60
N PHE A 139 1.90 -0.63 -9.17
CA PHE A 139 1.65 0.60 -8.44
C PHE A 139 0.27 1.16 -8.79
N LEU A 140 -0.60 1.29 -7.80
CA LEU A 140 -1.87 2.01 -7.89
C LEU A 140 -1.80 3.37 -7.18
N GLY A 141 -2.11 4.42 -7.94
CA GLY A 141 -2.35 5.76 -7.42
C GLY A 141 -3.85 6.03 -7.26
N VAL A 142 -4.23 6.63 -6.13
CA VAL A 142 -5.57 7.18 -5.90
C VAL A 142 -5.52 8.70 -5.98
N GLN A 143 -6.34 9.30 -6.85
CA GLN A 143 -6.39 10.76 -7.00
C GLN A 143 -6.94 11.42 -5.73
N PRO A 144 -6.18 12.28 -5.05
CA PRO A 144 -6.70 13.06 -3.93
C PRO A 144 -7.53 14.26 -4.43
N ALA A 145 -8.48 14.71 -3.62
CA ALA A 145 -9.04 16.06 -3.70
C ALA A 145 -8.17 17.07 -2.97
N SER A 146 -7.68 16.71 -1.77
CA SER A 146 -6.83 17.55 -0.94
C SER A 146 -5.96 16.72 0.00
N THR A 147 -4.74 17.19 0.23
CA THR A 147 -3.77 16.57 1.16
C THR A 147 -3.31 17.56 2.24
N GLU A 148 -4.18 18.54 2.54
CA GLU A 148 -3.94 19.53 3.58
C GLU A 148 -3.96 18.87 4.96
N PHE A 149 -3.18 19.45 5.87
CA PHE A 149 -2.99 18.89 7.21
C PHE A 149 -4.29 18.95 8.04
N PHE A 150 -4.65 17.85 8.69
CA PHE A 150 -5.88 17.67 9.48
C PHE A 150 -7.21 17.79 8.71
N GLU A 151 -7.20 17.81 7.38
CA GLU A 151 -8.45 17.69 6.63
C GLU A 151 -9.03 16.27 6.72
N PRO A 152 -10.37 16.13 6.71
CA PRO A 152 -11.00 14.82 6.62
C PRO A 152 -10.75 14.22 5.23
N VAL A 153 -10.69 12.89 5.18
CA VAL A 153 -10.59 12.16 3.90
C VAL A 153 -11.86 12.35 3.09
N ASN A 154 -11.70 12.66 1.81
CA ASN A 154 -12.77 12.84 0.86
C ASN A 154 -13.56 11.53 0.69
N PRO A 155 -14.91 11.56 0.70
CA PRO A 155 -15.73 10.37 0.51
C PRO A 155 -15.43 9.57 -0.77
N ARG A 156 -14.99 10.24 -1.84
CA ARG A 156 -14.61 9.58 -3.10
C ARG A 156 -13.31 8.78 -2.95
N VAL A 157 -12.37 9.25 -2.14
CA VAL A 157 -11.12 8.54 -1.84
C VAL A 157 -11.40 7.36 -0.92
N LEU A 158 -12.28 7.51 0.09
CA LEU A 158 -12.74 6.38 0.91
C LEU A 158 -13.40 5.28 0.07
N ALA A 159 -14.26 5.66 -0.89
CA ALA A 159 -14.88 4.72 -1.80
C ALA A 159 -13.85 4.00 -2.70
N ALA A 160 -12.80 4.71 -3.13
CA ALA A 160 -11.71 4.13 -3.90
C ALA A 160 -10.89 3.11 -3.07
N VAL A 161 -10.58 3.42 -1.82
CA VAL A 161 -9.89 2.50 -0.90
C VAL A 161 -10.71 1.22 -0.70
N GLU A 162 -12.02 1.34 -0.44
CA GLU A 162 -12.89 0.17 -0.29
C GLU A 162 -12.98 -0.62 -1.61
N HIS A 163 -13.02 0.05 -2.76
CA HIS A 163 -13.00 -0.62 -4.06
C HIS A 163 -11.71 -1.43 -4.27
N ILE A 164 -10.54 -0.89 -3.90
CA ILE A 164 -9.26 -1.62 -3.98
C ILE A 164 -9.29 -2.83 -3.04
N TYR A 165 -9.76 -2.68 -1.80
CA TYR A 165 -9.92 -3.79 -0.85
C TYR A 165 -10.80 -4.91 -1.44
N GLN A 166 -11.96 -4.56 -1.98
CA GLN A 166 -12.86 -5.55 -2.59
C GLN A 166 -12.23 -6.24 -3.80
N ASN A 167 -11.44 -5.53 -4.61
CA ASN A 167 -10.69 -6.15 -5.69
C ASN A 167 -9.66 -7.16 -5.18
N ILE A 168 -8.89 -6.81 -4.13
CA ILE A 168 -7.94 -7.74 -3.50
C ILE A 168 -8.68 -9.00 -3.01
N ALA A 169 -9.86 -8.82 -2.38
CA ALA A 169 -10.67 -9.93 -1.89
C ALA A 169 -11.20 -10.86 -3.00
N GLN A 170 -11.30 -10.34 -4.23
CA GLN A 170 -11.74 -11.07 -5.41
C GLN A 170 -10.58 -11.67 -6.22
N GLY A 171 -9.35 -11.66 -5.69
CA GLY A 171 -8.16 -12.22 -6.34
C GLY A 171 -7.18 -11.18 -6.86
N GLY A 172 -7.52 -9.89 -6.78
CA GLY A 172 -6.63 -8.78 -7.08
C GLY A 172 -6.29 -8.64 -8.56
N ASP A 173 -7.27 -8.63 -9.46
CA ASP A 173 -7.02 -8.24 -10.85
C ASP A 173 -6.74 -6.73 -10.89
N PHE A 174 -5.48 -6.32 -10.97
CA PHE A 174 -5.11 -4.90 -11.05
C PHE A 174 -4.99 -4.40 -12.49
N GLU A 175 -5.10 -5.29 -13.49
CA GLU A 175 -5.05 -4.88 -14.89
C GLU A 175 -6.31 -4.12 -15.31
N GLN A 176 -7.41 -4.32 -14.58
CA GLN A 176 -8.66 -3.57 -14.77
C GLN A 176 -8.48 -2.04 -14.64
N TYR A 177 -7.47 -1.59 -13.88
CA TYR A 177 -7.21 -0.17 -13.73
C TYR A 177 -6.42 0.35 -14.94
N PRO A 178 -6.87 1.41 -15.61
CA PRO A 178 -6.10 2.00 -16.69
C PRO A 178 -4.83 2.64 -16.16
N TYR A 179 -3.80 2.74 -17.01
CA TYR A 179 -2.63 3.56 -16.70
C TYR A 179 -3.00 5.04 -16.71
N VAL A 180 -2.22 5.86 -16.01
CA VAL A 180 -2.27 7.31 -16.23
C VAL A 180 -1.73 7.60 -17.64
N ASN A 181 -2.43 8.46 -18.39
CA ASN A 181 -2.10 8.81 -19.78
C ASN A 181 -1.10 9.96 -19.85
#